data_AF-A0A7C5TNN7-F1
#
_entry.id   AF-A0A7C5TNN7-F1
#
_cell.length_a   1.000
_cell.length_b   1.000
_cell.length_c   1.000
_cell.angle_alpha   90.00
_cell.angle_beta   90.00
_cell.angle_gamma   90.00
#
_symmetry.space_group_name_H-M   'P 1'
#
loop_
_entity.id
_entity.type
_entity.pdbx_description
1 polymer ?
#
loop_
_entity_poly.entity_id
_entity_poly.type
_entity_poly.pdbx_seq_one_letter_code
_entity_poly.pdbx_strand_id
1 'polypeptide(L)' 'MCKSCGREIFSFKKVGQDFYGIRTPSEIKAMFGGKCPYCGHELSVPDLNDIVIRPRMRS' A
#
# COMPACT_ATOMS: atom_id res chain seq x y z
N MET A 1 -4.01 0.11 -2.91
CA MET A 1 -5.44 0.33 -2.63
C MET A 1 -6.11 -1.02 -2.38
N CYS A 2 -7.17 -1.11 -1.58
CA CYS A 2 -7.93 -2.36 -1.45
C CYS A 2 -8.82 -2.57 -2.69
N LYS A 3 -8.74 -3.72 -3.36
CA LYS A 3 -9.58 -4.04 -4.54
C LYS A 3 -11.07 -4.18 -4.21
N SER A 4 -11.41 -4.58 -2.98
CA SER A 4 -12.80 -4.79 -2.56
C SER A 4 -13.50 -3.50 -2.19
N CYS A 5 -12.86 -2.61 -1.41
CA CYS A 5 -13.50 -1.40 -0.89
C CYS A 5 -12.93 -0.08 -1.45
N GLY A 6 -11.92 -0.13 -2.32
CA GLY A 6 -11.32 1.04 -2.96
C GLY A 6 -10.57 1.99 -2.03
N ARG A 7 -10.38 1.65 -0.74
CA ARG A 7 -9.69 2.54 0.21
C ARG A 7 -8.17 2.43 0.10
N GLU A 8 -7.49 3.54 0.36
CA GLU A 8 -6.05 3.56 0.55
C GLU A 8 -5.70 2.89 1.88
N ILE A 9 -5.02 1.75 1.82
CA ILE A 9 -4.61 0.99 3.02
C ILE A 9 -3.22 1.40 3.52
N PHE A 10 -2.40 1.99 2.65
CA PHE A 10 -1.03 2.37 2.95
C PHE A 10 -0.66 3.57 2.09
N SER A 11 -0.10 4.60 2.71
CA SER A 11 0.41 5.79 2.02
C SER A 11 1.83 6.06 2.52
N PHE A 12 2.80 6.12 1.61
CA PHE A 12 4.17 6.50 1.96
C PHE A 12 4.31 8.03 1.85
N LYS A 13 4.30 8.73 3.00
CA LYS A 13 4.26 10.22 3.03
C LYS A 13 5.62 10.91 3.22
N LYS A 14 6.59 10.29 3.89
CA LYS A 14 7.90 10.91 4.16
C LYS A 14 8.98 9.87 4.43
N VAL A 15 10.19 10.17 3.99
CA VAL A 15 11.43 9.50 4.42
C VAL A 15 12.01 10.23 5.62
N GLY A 16 12.40 9.49 6.65
CA GLY A 16 13.00 10.02 7.88
C GLY A 16 12.49 9.28 9.11
N GLN A 17 13.15 8.15 9.43
CA GLN A 17 13.90 7.95 10.68
C GLN A 17 14.28 6.46 10.88
N ASP A 18 13.62 5.49 10.22
CA ASP A 18 13.88 4.05 10.50
C ASP A 18 13.79 3.07 9.30
N PHE A 19 13.57 3.52 8.05
CA PHE A 19 13.49 2.59 6.90
C PHE A 19 14.15 3.15 5.64
N TYR A 20 15.14 2.41 5.11
CA TYR A 20 15.72 2.62 3.77
C TYR A 20 14.76 2.06 2.72
N GLY A 21 13.80 2.85 2.25
CA GLY A 21 13.02 2.56 1.03
C GLY A 21 11.51 2.36 1.20
N ILE A 22 10.86 1.95 0.12
CA ILE A 22 9.42 1.68 0.02
C ILE A 22 9.20 0.21 0.38
N ARG A 23 8.32 -0.09 1.34
CA ARG A 23 7.92 -1.45 1.68
C ARG A 23 7.34 -2.16 0.44
N THR A 24 7.76 -3.40 0.23
CA THR A 24 7.19 -4.25 -0.81
C THR A 24 5.70 -4.52 -0.54
N PRO A 25 4.90 -4.84 -1.56
CA PRO A 25 3.49 -5.18 -1.36
C PRO A 25 3.28 -6.34 -0.38
N SER A 26 4.19 -7.31 -0.36
CA SER A 26 4.18 -8.44 0.57
C SER A 26 4.38 -8.00 2.02
N GLU A 27 5.29 -7.05 2.28
CA GLU A 27 5.48 -6.49 3.62
C GLU A 27 4.25 -5.67 4.05
N ILE A 28 3.67 -4.87 3.15
CA ILE A 28 2.44 -4.12 3.44
C ILE A 28 1.30 -5.10 3.78
N LYS A 29 1.16 -6.20 3.04
CA LYS A 29 0.20 -7.27 3.36
C LYS A 29 0.44 -7.84 4.75
N ALA A 30 1.69 -8.16 5.09
CA ALA A 30 2.06 -8.72 6.39
C ALA A 30 1.77 -7.73 7.53
N MET A 31 1.97 -6.42 7.33
CA MET A 31 1.65 -5.38 8.32
C MET A 31 0.17 -5.40 8.74
N PHE A 32 -0.74 -5.76 7.83
CA PHE A 32 -2.18 -5.84 8.10
C PHE A 32 -2.68 -7.27 8.31
N GLY A 33 -1.78 -8.23 8.59
CA GLY A 33 -2.16 -9.63 8.82
C GLY A 33 -2.85 -10.28 7.62
N GLY A 34 -2.57 -9.80 6.41
CA GLY A 34 -3.21 -10.29 5.19
C GLY A 34 -4.64 -9.82 4.97
N LYS A 35 -5.18 -8.89 5.77
CA LYS A 35 -6.58 -8.42 5.64
C LYS A 35 -6.67 -6.90 5.56
N CYS A 36 -7.67 -6.42 4.84
CA CYS A 36 -7.94 -5.00 4.73
C CYS A 36 -8.47 -4.48 6.08
N PRO A 37 -7.87 -3.42 6.66
CA PRO A 37 -8.30 -2.89 7.95
C PRO A 37 -9.70 -2.24 7.91
N TYR A 38 -10.23 -1.96 6.71
CA TYR A 38 -11.52 -1.28 6.56
C TYR A 38 -12.69 -2.22 6.23
N CYS A 39 -12.48 -3.27 5.45
CA CYS A 39 -13.54 -4.19 5.04
C CYS A 39 -13.33 -5.64 5.48
N GLY A 40 -12.19 -5.96 6.12
CA GLY A 40 -11.86 -7.32 6.56
C GLY A 40 -11.54 -8.30 5.42
N HIS A 41 -11.62 -7.87 4.16
CA HIS A 41 -11.36 -8.71 3.01
C HIS A 41 -9.87 -9.04 2.88
N GLU A 42 -9.54 -10.21 2.34
CA GLU A 42 -8.16 -10.65 2.22
C GLU A 42 -7.40 -9.77 1.22
N LEU A 43 -6.21 -9.32 1.61
CA LEU A 43 -5.30 -8.58 0.75
C LEU A 43 -4.56 -9.56 -0.15
N SER A 44 -4.80 -9.48 -1.44
CA SER A 44 -4.01 -10.18 -2.45
C SER A 44 -2.68 -9.45 -2.65
N VAL A 45 -1.64 -10.19 -3.05
CA VAL A 45 -0.43 -9.56 -3.57
C VAL A 45 -0.82 -8.87 -4.89
N PRO A 46 -0.59 -7.56 -5.05
CA PRO A 46 -0.90 -6.86 -6.29
C PRO A 46 0.02 -7.34 -7.42
N ASP A 47 -0.52 -7.38 -8.64
CA ASP A 47 0.26 -7.58 -9.87
C ASP A 47 0.94 -6.28 -10.28
N LEU A 48 1.88 -6.35 -11.22
CA LEU A 48 2.55 -5.17 -11.79
C LEU A 48 1.55 -4.13 -12.32
N ASN A 49 0.43 -4.59 -12.89
CA ASN A 49 -0.63 -3.73 -13.42
C ASN A 49 -1.42 -2.97 -12.33
N ASP A 50 -1.35 -3.41 -11.08
CA ASP A 50 -2.02 -2.73 -9.95
C ASP A 50 -1.16 -1.61 -9.34
N ILE A 51 0.09 -1.47 -9.80
CA ILE A 51 1.03 -0.47 -9.29
C ILE A 51 0.86 0.83 -10.05
N VAL A 52 0.35 1.86 -9.36
CA VAL A 52 0.18 3.20 -9.91
C VAL A 52 1.15 4.16 -9.26
N ILE A 53 2.09 4.71 -10.04
CA ILE A 53 3.02 5.75 -9.59
C ILE A 53 2.41 7.12 -9.92
N ARG A 54 2.07 7.89 -8.89
CA ARG A 54 1.59 9.27 -9.05
C ARG A 54 2.67 10.27 -8.64
N PRO A 55 3.39 10.89 -9.58
CA PRO A 55 4.34 11.95 -9.25
C PRO A 55 3.58 13.14 -8.67
N ARG A 56 4.07 13.71 -7.56
CA ARG A 56 3.56 15.00 -7.07
C ARG A 56 4.07 16.10 -8.01
N MET A 57 3.23 16.61 -8.89
CA MET A 57 3.51 17.86 -9.58
C MET A 57 3.48 19.01 -8.55
N ARG A 58 4.59 19.73 -8.41
CA ARG A 58 4.62 21.03 -7.75
C ARG A 58 4.02 22.04 -8.73
N SER A 59 2.78 22.45 -8.47
CA SER A 59 2.17 23.66 -9.01
C SER A 59 2.75 24.90 -8.34
#